data_AF-A0AAD9MT81-F1
#
_entry.id   AF-A0AAD9MT81-F1
#
_cell.length_a   1.000
_cell.length_b   1.000
_cell.length_c   1.000
_cell.angle_alpha   90.00
_cell.angle_beta   90.00
_cell.angle_gamma   90.00
#
_symmetry.space_group_name_H-M   'P 1'
#
loop_
_entity.id
_entity.type
_entity.pdbx_description
1 polymer ?
#
loop_
_entity_poly.entity_id
_entity_poly.type
_entity_poly.pdbx_seq_one_letter_code
_entity_poly.pdbx_strand_id
1 'polypeptide(L)'
;MEMFHKLRKNLLKDNIKKLMGYLVGTSELPSSEWHVNVPVPHQVSAHESRASPDASVSQSSPIVSYLPKEIKALITLWRRGYRHSLCRHKYGCLANAVESGGRLFVVGYLVQVTIKLLRALMRVFRNPRGLLHAIIHKDNAMLGLFLGSFTALLRLCHCLLRWIRNKDSPIHSLISGFVAGWSMLWYKSSTVAMWTTSKLAEAVFEPHTIRPAYWKFLLGLTNNKFATMNRKLLDVYGTKSSTLYPDYWPKYDSRNVVCSEVMYYRKKKMMRKMLFAENYIQ
;
A
#
# COMPACT_ATOMS: atom_id res chain seq x y z
N MET A 1 -26.13 -32.50 -6.47
CA MET A 1 -24.83 -31.98 -6.00
C MET A 1 -24.55 -30.52 -6.36
N GLU A 2 -24.97 -30.01 -7.52
CA GLU A 2 -24.69 -28.61 -7.92
C GLU A 2 -25.32 -27.53 -7.02
N MET A 3 -26.53 -27.76 -6.51
CA MET A 3 -27.24 -26.80 -5.65
C MET A 3 -26.51 -26.57 -4.31
N PHE A 4 -25.99 -27.64 -3.70
CA PHE A 4 -25.23 -27.59 -2.46
C PHE A 4 -23.90 -26.85 -2.64
N HIS A 5 -23.25 -27.04 -3.79
CA HIS A 5 -22.02 -26.35 -4.14
C HIS A 5 -22.25 -24.85 -4.42
N LYS A 6 -23.38 -24.48 -5.04
CA LYS A 6 -23.80 -23.08 -5.22
C LYS A 6 -24.11 -22.41 -3.88
N LEU A 7 -24.86 -23.07 -2.99
CA LEU A 7 -25.17 -22.55 -1.65
C LEU A 7 -23.89 -22.31 -0.83
N ARG A 8 -22.98 -23.29 -0.77
CA ARG A 8 -21.71 -23.18 -0.04
C ARG A 8 -20.84 -22.05 -0.58
N LYS A 9 -20.75 -21.89 -1.90
CA LYS A 9 -20.01 -20.77 -2.53
C LYS A 9 -20.61 -19.41 -2.16
N ASN A 10 -21.93 -19.27 -2.10
CA ASN A 10 -22.58 -18.01 -1.76
C ASN A 10 -22.41 -17.68 -0.27
N LEU A 11 -22.60 -18.66 0.61
CA LEU A 11 -22.40 -18.52 2.05
C LEU A 11 -20.95 -18.15 2.40
N LEU A 12 -19.97 -18.77 1.75
CA LEU A 12 -18.56 -18.46 1.95
C LEU A 12 -18.23 -17.03 1.47
N LYS A 13 -18.76 -16.62 0.30
CA LYS A 13 -18.59 -15.27 -0.23
C LYS A 13 -19.18 -14.21 0.71
N ASP A 14 -20.35 -14.47 1.27
CA ASP A 14 -21.03 -13.54 2.18
C ASP A 14 -20.32 -13.44 3.53
N ASN A 15 -19.85 -14.56 4.07
CA ASN A 15 -19.08 -14.58 5.31
C ASN A 15 -17.71 -13.89 5.15
N ILE A 16 -16.99 -14.17 4.05
CA ILE A 16 -15.73 -13.49 3.75
C ILE A 16 -15.96 -11.99 3.53
N LYS A 17 -17.03 -11.60 2.83
CA LYS A 17 -17.38 -10.18 2.61
C LYS A 17 -17.69 -9.46 3.92
N LYS A 18 -18.45 -10.10 4.82
CA LYS A 18 -18.76 -9.55 6.16
C LYS A 18 -17.49 -9.46 7.01
N LEU A 19 -16.67 -10.50 7.04
CA LEU A 19 -15.39 -10.52 7.77
C LEU A 19 -14.42 -9.46 7.25
N MET A 20 -14.31 -9.30 5.94
CA MET A 20 -13.45 -8.28 5.32
C MET A 20 -14.00 -6.87 5.53
N GLY A 21 -15.31 -6.69 5.42
CA GLY A 21 -15.97 -5.43 5.78
C GLY A 21 -15.80 -5.08 7.26
N TYR A 22 -15.67 -6.08 8.12
CA TYR A 22 -15.38 -5.92 9.54
C TYR A 22 -13.90 -5.59 9.82
N LEU A 23 -12.95 -6.31 9.20
CA LEU A 23 -11.51 -6.07 9.35
C LEU A 23 -11.07 -4.69 8.80
N VAL A 24 -11.62 -4.29 7.66
CA VAL A 24 -11.22 -3.07 6.94
C VAL A 24 -12.12 -1.88 7.29
N GLY A 25 -13.38 -2.13 7.67
CA GLY A 25 -14.40 -1.07 7.73
C GLY A 25 -15.02 -0.78 6.37
N THR A 26 -16.24 -0.27 6.35
CA THR A 26 -16.97 0.07 5.10
C THR A 26 -16.68 1.47 4.57
N SER A 27 -15.59 2.11 4.99
CA SER A 27 -15.27 3.48 4.57
C SER A 27 -14.12 3.53 3.56
N GLU A 28 -14.44 3.37 2.28
CA GLU A 28 -13.77 4.16 1.24
C GLU A 28 -14.51 5.50 1.15
N LEU A 29 -14.23 6.43 2.07
CA LEU A 29 -14.80 7.79 2.08
C LEU A 29 -13.91 8.77 1.26
N PRO A 30 -14.49 9.84 0.70
CA PRO A 30 -13.81 10.81 -0.16
C PRO A 30 -12.62 11.46 0.58
N SER A 31 -11.49 11.64 -0.11
CA SER A 31 -10.25 12.23 0.39
C SER A 31 -10.34 13.73 0.69
N SER A 32 -11.53 14.27 0.95
CA SER A 32 -11.74 15.67 1.31
C SER A 32 -11.64 15.93 2.82
N GLU A 33 -11.44 14.91 3.66
CA GLU A 33 -11.36 15.06 5.14
C GLU A 33 -10.00 14.60 5.75
N TRP A 34 -8.88 14.64 5.01
CA TRP A 34 -7.57 14.21 5.52
C TRP A 34 -6.80 15.24 6.36
N HIS A 35 -7.48 16.05 7.17
CA HIS A 35 -6.83 16.81 8.24
C HIS A 35 -6.87 16.02 9.55
N VAL A 36 -6.31 14.81 9.55
CA VAL A 36 -5.90 14.16 10.80
C VAL A 36 -4.43 14.51 10.99
N ASN A 37 -4.14 15.46 11.89
CA ASN A 37 -2.80 15.64 12.45
C ASN A 37 -2.43 14.33 13.15
N VAL A 38 -1.73 13.45 12.44
CA VAL A 38 -1.19 12.22 13.02
C VAL A 38 0.08 12.61 13.78
N PRO A 39 0.10 12.52 15.12
CA PRO A 39 1.33 12.67 15.88
C PRO A 39 2.17 11.43 15.60
N VAL A 40 3.20 11.57 14.78
CA VAL A 40 4.26 10.58 14.68
C VAL A 40 4.99 10.60 16.04
N PRO A 41 5.18 9.46 16.74
CA PRO A 41 5.96 9.46 17.97
C PRO A 41 7.36 10.05 17.71
N HIS A 42 7.61 11.18 18.37
CA HIS A 42 8.88 11.89 18.35
C HIS A 42 9.99 11.00 18.88
N GLN A 43 11.02 10.75 18.07
CA GLN A 43 12.43 10.97 18.43
C GLN A 43 13.23 11.19 17.13
N VAL A 44 13.42 12.46 16.77
CA VAL A 44 14.71 13.18 16.62
C VAL A 44 14.39 14.57 16.04
N SER A 45 14.95 15.57 16.71
CA SER A 45 14.79 17.02 16.68
C SER A 45 14.64 17.76 15.34
N ALA A 46 13.64 18.64 15.33
CA ALA A 46 13.64 20.04 14.87
C ALA A 46 14.37 20.41 13.57
N HIS A 47 13.60 20.52 12.48
CA HIS A 47 13.52 21.78 11.74
C HIS A 47 12.08 21.97 11.23
N GLU A 48 11.46 23.06 11.67
CA GLU A 48 10.09 23.44 11.38
C GLU A 48 9.98 23.98 9.95
N SER A 49 9.09 23.40 9.15
CA SER A 49 8.51 24.02 7.97
C SER A 49 7.19 23.33 7.62
N ARG A 50 6.11 24.11 7.71
CA ARG A 50 4.74 23.79 7.31
C ARG A 50 4.71 23.14 5.92
N ALA A 51 4.26 21.89 5.82
CA ALA A 51 3.90 21.27 4.54
C ALA A 51 2.84 20.17 4.73
N SER A 52 1.67 20.40 4.12
CA SER A 52 0.60 19.41 3.93
C SER A 52 1.13 18.13 3.27
N PRO A 53 0.72 16.91 3.70
CA PRO A 53 1.25 15.66 3.18
C PRO A 53 0.58 15.18 1.88
N ASP A 54 0.08 16.10 1.05
CA ASP A 54 -0.32 15.82 -0.34
C ASP A 54 0.87 15.84 -1.33
N ALA A 55 2.09 16.06 -0.82
CA ALA A 55 3.32 16.00 -1.60
C ALA A 55 3.87 14.56 -1.73
N SER A 56 3.05 13.59 -2.15
CA SER A 56 3.59 12.38 -2.76
C SER A 56 4.01 12.68 -4.21
N VAL A 57 5.11 13.43 -4.36
CA VAL A 57 5.89 13.58 -5.61
C VAL A 57 5.00 13.56 -6.87
N SER A 58 4.09 14.53 -6.94
CA SER A 58 3.66 15.17 -8.18
C SER A 58 4.50 16.44 -8.40
N GLN A 59 5.82 16.36 -8.15
CA GLN A 59 6.71 17.22 -8.90
C GLN A 59 6.70 16.67 -10.32
N SER A 60 6.08 17.42 -11.23
CA SER A 60 6.43 17.40 -12.64
C SER A 60 7.94 17.24 -12.74
N SER A 61 8.41 16.07 -13.15
CA SER A 61 9.82 15.76 -13.13
C SER A 61 10.56 16.80 -13.99
N PRO A 62 11.59 17.48 -13.47
CA PRO A 62 12.39 18.45 -14.23
C PRO A 62 13.11 17.81 -15.44
N ILE A 63 13.00 16.49 -15.59
CA ILE A 63 13.50 15.71 -16.72
C ILE A 63 12.57 15.86 -17.94
N VAL A 64 11.26 16.04 -17.75
CA VAL A 64 10.28 16.09 -18.86
C VAL A 64 10.46 17.33 -19.73
N SER A 65 11.02 18.42 -19.19
CA SER A 65 11.31 19.65 -19.92
C SER A 65 12.41 19.46 -20.97
N TYR A 66 13.37 18.56 -20.76
CA TYR A 66 14.50 18.29 -21.66
C TYR A 66 14.19 17.31 -22.79
N LEU A 67 12.98 16.71 -22.81
CA LEU A 67 12.65 15.74 -23.85
C LEU A 67 12.30 16.42 -25.19
N PRO A 68 12.66 15.80 -26.33
CA PRO A 68 12.29 16.27 -27.66
C PRO A 68 10.77 16.33 -27.83
N LYS A 69 10.30 17.21 -28.71
CA LYS A 69 8.87 17.53 -28.91
C LYS A 69 8.03 16.28 -29.23
N GLU A 70 8.59 15.35 -30.01
CA GLU A 70 7.93 14.09 -30.39
C GLU A 70 7.64 13.19 -29.17
N ILE A 71 8.60 13.06 -28.25
CA ILE A 71 8.40 12.22 -27.08
C ILE A 71 7.44 12.90 -26.10
N LYS A 72 7.45 14.24 -26.02
CA LYS A 72 6.45 14.98 -25.25
C LYS A 72 5.05 14.73 -25.79
N ALA A 73 4.86 14.77 -27.11
CA ALA A 73 3.58 14.47 -27.77
C ALA A 73 3.12 13.04 -27.46
N LEU A 74 4.02 12.05 -27.59
CA LEU A 74 3.73 10.65 -27.26
C LEU A 74 3.37 10.45 -25.78
N ILE A 75 4.10 11.08 -24.86
CA ILE A 75 3.81 11.03 -23.42
C ILE A 75 2.45 11.67 -23.12
N THR A 76 2.12 12.80 -23.76
CA THR A 76 0.82 13.45 -23.57
C THR A 76 -0.34 12.61 -24.12
N LEU A 77 -0.14 11.95 -25.27
CA LEU A 77 -1.13 11.05 -25.86
C LEU A 77 -1.35 9.82 -24.95
N TRP A 78 -0.26 9.23 -24.44
CA TRP A 78 -0.32 8.10 -23.52
C TRP A 78 -0.99 8.46 -22.19
N ARG A 79 -0.72 9.66 -21.65
CA ARG A 79 -1.37 10.19 -20.46
C ARG A 79 -2.87 10.43 -20.63
N ARG A 80 -3.35 10.62 -21.87
CA ARG A 80 -4.77 10.82 -22.23
C ARG A 80 -5.56 9.51 -22.30
N GLY A 81 -4.95 8.36 -22.00
CA GLY A 81 -5.63 7.06 -22.00
C GLY A 81 -6.89 7.01 -21.12
N TYR A 82 -7.72 5.99 -21.35
CA TYR A 82 -9.02 5.83 -20.68
C TYR A 82 -8.92 5.84 -19.15
N ARG A 83 -9.82 6.59 -18.52
CA ARG A 83 -9.97 6.70 -17.07
C ARG A 83 -11.38 6.28 -16.66
N HIS A 84 -11.47 5.52 -15.58
CA HIS A 84 -12.74 5.24 -14.91
C HIS A 84 -13.19 6.41 -14.03
N SER A 85 -14.49 6.65 -13.93
CA SER A 85 -15.07 7.70 -13.08
C SER A 85 -14.77 7.50 -11.59
N LEU A 86 -14.81 6.24 -11.10
CA LEU A 86 -14.50 5.92 -9.69
C LEU A 86 -13.00 6.01 -9.35
N CYS A 87 -12.12 6.08 -10.35
CA CYS A 87 -10.68 6.10 -10.08
C CYS A 87 -10.17 7.52 -9.80
N ARG A 88 -9.39 7.66 -8.72
CA ARG A 88 -8.82 8.93 -8.24
C ARG A 88 -7.36 9.11 -8.67
N HIS A 89 -7.09 9.07 -9.97
CA HIS A 89 -5.76 9.30 -10.52
C HIS A 89 -5.76 10.43 -11.56
N LYS A 90 -4.66 11.17 -11.62
CA LYS A 90 -4.51 12.38 -12.46
C LYS A 90 -4.47 12.07 -13.97
N TYR A 91 -3.81 10.96 -14.35
CA TYR A 91 -3.66 10.49 -15.73
C TYR A 91 -4.55 9.26 -16.00
N GLY A 92 -4.53 8.70 -17.22
CA GLY A 92 -5.24 7.45 -17.55
C GLY A 92 -4.87 6.27 -16.61
N CYS A 93 -5.76 5.27 -16.49
CA CYS A 93 -5.57 4.13 -15.57
C CYS A 93 -4.24 3.40 -15.82
N LEU A 94 -3.97 3.11 -17.09
CA LEU A 94 -2.76 2.42 -17.54
C LEU A 94 -1.52 3.30 -17.33
N ALA A 95 -1.62 4.58 -17.67
CA ALA A 95 -0.52 5.54 -17.51
C ALA A 95 -0.08 5.64 -16.05
N ASN A 96 -1.04 5.74 -15.13
CA ASN A 96 -0.78 5.78 -13.70
C ASN A 96 -0.16 4.47 -13.17
N ALA A 97 -0.61 3.31 -13.66
CA ALA A 97 -0.07 2.01 -13.26
C ALA A 97 1.39 1.86 -13.68
N VAL A 98 1.71 2.18 -14.94
CA VAL A 98 3.07 2.09 -15.49
C VAL A 98 3.97 3.15 -14.88
N GLU A 99 3.50 4.39 -14.68
CA GLU A 99 4.29 5.43 -14.01
C GLU A 99 4.69 5.01 -12.60
N SER A 100 3.74 4.43 -11.85
CA SER A 100 4.04 3.94 -10.51
C SER A 100 4.99 2.72 -10.53
N GLY A 101 4.79 1.81 -11.48
CA GLY A 101 5.67 0.66 -11.69
C GLY A 101 7.09 1.07 -12.06
N GLY A 102 7.24 2.03 -12.97
CA GLY A 102 8.53 2.56 -13.40
C GLY A 102 9.30 3.22 -12.27
N ARG A 103 8.62 3.99 -11.40
CA ARG A 103 9.25 4.60 -10.21
C ARG A 103 9.85 3.53 -9.30
N LEU A 104 9.11 2.47 -8.99
CA LEU A 104 9.61 1.40 -8.12
C LEU A 104 10.62 0.48 -8.79
N PHE A 105 10.52 0.31 -10.11
CA PHE A 105 11.54 -0.38 -10.88
C PHE A 105 12.90 0.32 -10.74
N VAL A 106 12.93 1.63 -10.93
CA VAL A 106 14.16 2.43 -10.80
C VAL A 106 14.72 2.33 -9.38
N VAL A 107 13.87 2.45 -8.34
CA VAL A 107 14.30 2.26 -6.95
C VAL A 107 14.92 0.87 -6.74
N GLY A 108 14.26 -0.20 -7.19
CA GLY A 108 14.78 -1.56 -7.05
C GLY A 108 16.10 -1.80 -7.81
N TYR A 109 16.22 -1.23 -9.01
CA TYR A 109 17.44 -1.29 -9.80
C TYR A 109 18.60 -0.54 -9.13
N LEU A 110 18.35 0.68 -8.64
CA LEU A 110 19.35 1.48 -7.93
C LEU A 110 19.83 0.80 -6.65
N VAL A 111 18.95 0.14 -5.89
CA VAL A 111 19.34 -0.62 -4.69
C VAL A 111 20.32 -1.73 -5.05
N GLN A 112 20.03 -2.51 -6.10
CA GLN A 112 20.93 -3.58 -6.56
C GLN A 112 22.29 -3.05 -7.01
N VAL A 113 22.27 -2.02 -7.85
CA VAL A 113 23.49 -1.37 -8.36
C VAL A 113 24.31 -0.79 -7.20
N THR A 114 23.68 -0.12 -6.24
CA THR A 114 24.34 0.48 -5.09
C THR A 114 25.01 -0.58 -4.22
N ILE A 115 24.33 -1.69 -3.89
CA ILE A 115 24.92 -2.76 -3.08
C ILE A 115 26.13 -3.38 -3.79
N LYS A 116 26.02 -3.65 -5.09
CA LYS A 116 27.13 -4.20 -5.89
C LYS A 116 28.28 -3.21 -6.01
N LEU A 117 27.97 -1.93 -6.20
CA LEU A 117 28.93 -0.85 -6.29
C LEU A 117 29.67 -0.63 -4.97
N LEU A 118 28.99 -0.60 -3.83
CA LEU A 118 29.60 -0.44 -2.51
C LEU A 118 30.59 -1.57 -2.20
N ARG A 119 30.24 -2.82 -2.54
CA ARG A 119 31.15 -3.98 -2.38
C ARG A 119 32.33 -3.94 -3.35
N ALA A 120 32.13 -3.37 -4.54
CA ALA A 120 33.17 -3.26 -5.56
C ALA A 120 33.98 -1.95 -5.45
N LEU A 121 33.58 -0.98 -4.61
CA LEU A 121 34.15 0.37 -4.56
C LEU A 121 35.66 0.35 -4.31
N MET A 122 36.12 -0.56 -3.43
CA MET A 122 37.56 -0.77 -3.17
C MET A 122 38.34 -1.29 -4.38
N ARG A 123 37.69 -1.98 -5.32
CA ARG A 123 38.29 -2.53 -6.55
C ARG A 123 38.07 -1.65 -7.79
N VAL A 124 37.05 -0.80 -7.77
CA VAL A 124 36.58 0.02 -8.90
C VAL A 124 37.58 1.10 -9.31
N PHE A 125 38.30 1.68 -8.36
CA PHE A 125 39.30 2.71 -8.67
C PHE A 125 40.44 2.23 -9.59
N ARG A 126 40.64 0.91 -9.72
CA ARG A 126 41.71 0.35 -10.54
C ARG A 126 41.25 -0.13 -11.92
N ASN A 127 39.95 -0.41 -12.14
CA ASN A 127 39.42 -0.92 -13.41
C ASN A 127 37.95 -0.47 -13.66
N PRO A 128 37.71 0.69 -14.30
CA PRO A 128 36.36 1.25 -14.47
C PRO A 128 35.51 0.54 -15.55
N ARG A 129 36.13 -0.07 -16.56
CA ARG A 129 35.40 -0.68 -17.70
C ARG A 129 34.61 -1.93 -17.32
N GLY A 130 35.13 -2.74 -16.39
CA GLY A 130 34.41 -3.91 -15.87
C GLY A 130 33.18 -3.54 -15.03
N LEU A 131 33.17 -2.35 -14.41
CA LEU A 131 32.07 -1.87 -13.59
C LEU A 131 30.85 -1.49 -14.45
N LEU A 132 31.06 -0.80 -15.57
CA LEU A 132 29.97 -0.42 -16.49
C LEU A 132 29.21 -1.66 -16.97
N HIS A 133 29.93 -2.73 -17.31
CA HIS A 133 29.33 -4.01 -17.66
C HIS A 133 28.59 -4.66 -16.47
N ALA A 134 29.15 -4.56 -15.27
CA ALA A 134 28.53 -5.09 -14.04
C ALA A 134 27.25 -4.33 -13.62
N ILE A 135 27.13 -3.03 -13.92
CA ILE A 135 25.94 -2.21 -13.65
C ILE A 135 24.79 -2.59 -14.61
N ILE A 136 25.09 -2.85 -15.88
CA ILE A 136 24.10 -3.19 -16.92
C ILE A 136 23.66 -4.68 -16.86
N HIS A 137 24.19 -5.46 -15.92
CA HIS A 137 23.84 -6.87 -15.80
C HIS A 137 22.34 -7.09 -15.50
N LYS A 138 21.73 -8.08 -16.18
CA LYS A 138 20.29 -8.38 -16.09
C LYS A 138 19.83 -8.73 -14.67
N ASP A 139 20.70 -9.31 -13.86
CA ASP A 139 20.39 -9.65 -12.46
C ASP A 139 20.04 -8.42 -11.61
N ASN A 140 20.63 -7.27 -11.95
CA ASN A 140 20.36 -6.00 -11.26
C ASN A 140 18.92 -5.53 -11.47
N ALA A 141 18.34 -5.92 -12.61
CA ALA A 141 16.98 -5.58 -12.96
C ALA A 141 15.95 -6.53 -12.34
N MET A 142 16.31 -7.71 -11.83
CA MET A 142 15.32 -8.68 -11.34
C MET A 142 14.52 -8.15 -10.14
N LEU A 143 15.17 -7.48 -9.19
CA LEU A 143 14.49 -6.86 -8.04
C LEU A 143 13.60 -5.68 -8.49
N GLY A 144 14.11 -4.84 -9.39
CA GLY A 144 13.34 -3.74 -9.97
C GLY A 144 12.11 -4.26 -10.72
N LEU A 145 12.27 -5.34 -11.50
CA LEU A 145 11.21 -5.96 -12.28
C LEU A 145 10.12 -6.55 -11.38
N PHE A 146 10.51 -7.19 -10.28
CA PHE A 146 9.56 -7.63 -9.25
C PHE A 146 8.78 -6.44 -8.65
N LEU A 147 9.46 -5.43 -8.10
CA LEU A 147 8.81 -4.30 -7.43
C LEU A 147 7.94 -3.45 -8.38
N GLY A 148 8.44 -3.22 -9.59
CA GLY A 148 7.72 -2.49 -10.63
C GLY A 148 6.50 -3.24 -11.14
N SER A 149 6.64 -4.55 -11.40
CA SER A 149 5.51 -5.38 -11.87
C SER A 149 4.47 -5.57 -10.78
N PHE A 150 4.88 -5.81 -9.54
CA PHE A 150 3.97 -5.91 -8.39
C PHE A 150 3.05 -4.68 -8.30
N THR A 151 3.63 -3.48 -8.36
CA THR A 151 2.87 -2.24 -8.22
C THR A 151 2.04 -1.88 -9.43
N ALA A 152 2.52 -2.18 -10.63
CA ALA A 152 1.77 -2.01 -11.86
C ALA A 152 0.55 -2.95 -11.87
N LEU A 153 0.74 -4.24 -11.57
CA LEU A 153 -0.34 -5.22 -11.49
C LEU A 153 -1.34 -4.88 -10.40
N LEU A 154 -0.87 -4.49 -9.20
CA LEU A 154 -1.75 -4.09 -8.10
C LEU A 154 -2.70 -2.95 -8.54
N ARG A 155 -2.15 -1.87 -9.10
CA ARG A 155 -2.95 -0.71 -9.55
C ARG A 155 -3.83 -1.04 -10.75
N LEU A 156 -3.31 -1.78 -11.72
CA LEU A 156 -4.05 -2.16 -12.92
C LEU A 156 -5.23 -3.07 -12.57
N CYS A 157 -5.02 -4.09 -11.74
CA CYS A 157 -6.09 -4.97 -11.26
C CYS A 157 -7.15 -4.22 -10.46
N HIS A 158 -6.76 -3.27 -9.60
CA HIS A 158 -7.72 -2.41 -8.92
C HIS A 158 -8.59 -1.62 -9.89
N CYS A 159 -7.99 -1.00 -10.92
CA CYS A 159 -8.73 -0.23 -11.92
C CYS A 159 -9.62 -1.13 -12.79
N LEU A 160 -9.12 -2.31 -13.18
CA LEU A 160 -9.87 -3.28 -13.98
C LEU A 160 -11.10 -3.81 -13.23
N LEU A 161 -10.94 -4.14 -11.95
CA LEU A 161 -12.05 -4.58 -11.11
C LEU A 161 -13.10 -3.49 -10.90
N ARG A 162 -12.68 -2.21 -10.83
CA ARG A 162 -13.61 -1.06 -10.84
C ARG A 162 -14.36 -0.94 -12.16
N TRP A 163 -13.69 -1.14 -13.30
CA TRP A 163 -14.34 -1.15 -14.61
C TRP A 163 -15.40 -2.25 -14.71
N ILE A 164 -15.06 -3.48 -14.31
CA ILE A 164 -15.96 -4.63 -14.44
C ILE A 164 -17.16 -4.51 -13.51
N ARG A 165 -16.97 -4.05 -12.26
CA ARG A 165 -18.03 -4.07 -11.24
C ARG A 165 -18.71 -2.72 -11.02
N ASN A 166 -18.18 -1.65 -11.58
CA ASN A 166 -18.58 -0.26 -11.38
C ASN A 166 -18.83 0.13 -9.91
N LYS A 167 -18.11 -0.53 -8.98
CA LYS A 167 -18.24 -0.39 -7.52
C LYS A 167 -16.89 -0.59 -6.86
N ASP A 168 -16.59 0.22 -5.87
CA ASP A 168 -15.44 -0.01 -4.98
C ASP A 168 -15.84 -0.88 -3.81
N SER A 169 -15.18 -2.03 -3.63
CA SER A 169 -15.42 -2.86 -2.45
C SER A 169 -14.14 -3.55 -2.00
N PRO A 170 -14.03 -3.88 -0.70
CA PRO A 170 -12.76 -4.30 -0.09
C PRO A 170 -12.19 -5.60 -0.66
N ILE A 171 -13.05 -6.46 -1.23
CA ILE A 171 -12.66 -7.71 -1.90
C ILE A 171 -11.72 -7.43 -3.09
N HIS A 172 -11.82 -6.25 -3.71
CA HIS A 172 -10.93 -5.90 -4.81
C HIS A 172 -9.46 -5.85 -4.39
N SER A 173 -9.18 -5.39 -3.17
CA SER A 173 -7.82 -5.33 -2.61
C SER A 173 -7.23 -6.71 -2.38
N LEU A 174 -8.06 -7.69 -2.02
CA LEU A 174 -7.62 -9.07 -1.82
C LEU A 174 -7.27 -9.73 -3.15
N ILE A 175 -8.14 -9.58 -4.16
CA ILE A 175 -7.91 -10.15 -5.51
C ILE A 175 -6.71 -9.48 -6.17
N SER A 176 -6.61 -8.15 -6.12
CA SER A 176 -5.49 -7.42 -6.71
C SER A 176 -4.17 -7.77 -6.03
N GLY A 177 -4.15 -7.93 -4.70
CA GLY A 177 -2.98 -8.40 -3.96
C GLY A 177 -2.54 -9.81 -4.38
N PHE A 178 -3.48 -10.73 -4.56
CA PHE A 178 -3.19 -12.08 -5.02
C PHE A 178 -2.60 -12.10 -6.44
N VAL A 179 -3.22 -11.36 -7.37
CA VAL A 179 -2.72 -11.26 -8.76
C VAL A 179 -1.37 -10.55 -8.81
N ALA A 180 -1.19 -9.48 -8.03
CA ALA A 180 0.10 -8.79 -7.92
C ALA A 180 1.17 -9.72 -7.32
N GLY A 181 0.82 -10.60 -6.39
CA GLY A 181 1.72 -11.60 -5.82
C GLY A 181 2.37 -12.51 -6.85
N TRP A 182 1.71 -12.75 -7.99
CA TRP A 182 2.27 -13.51 -9.11
C TRP A 182 3.54 -12.89 -9.71
N SER A 183 3.77 -11.59 -9.48
CA SER A 183 5.01 -10.91 -9.86
C SER A 183 6.26 -11.43 -9.14
N MET A 184 6.10 -12.09 -7.98
CA MET A 184 7.23 -12.72 -7.27
C MET A 184 7.93 -13.80 -8.11
N LEU A 185 7.28 -14.36 -9.13
CA LEU A 185 7.90 -15.36 -10.01
C LEU A 185 9.08 -14.80 -10.82
N TRP A 186 9.14 -13.48 -11.04
CA TRP A 186 10.29 -12.84 -11.68
C TRP A 186 11.53 -12.80 -10.79
N TYR A 187 11.36 -12.84 -9.47
CA TYR A 187 12.46 -12.85 -8.51
C TYR A 187 12.48 -14.21 -7.76
N LYS A 188 13.11 -15.21 -8.39
CA LYS A 188 13.25 -16.58 -7.85
C LYS A 188 14.21 -16.63 -6.65
N SER A 189 13.79 -16.10 -5.50
CA SER A 189 14.46 -16.28 -4.22
C SER A 189 13.43 -16.59 -3.14
N SER A 190 13.36 -17.86 -2.73
CA SER A 190 12.45 -18.32 -1.68
C SER A 190 12.68 -17.57 -0.36
N THR A 191 13.94 -17.22 -0.04
CA THR A 191 14.30 -16.45 1.15
C THR A 191 13.67 -15.06 1.13
N VAL A 192 13.73 -14.35 0.00
CA VAL A 192 13.15 -13.01 -0.11
C VAL A 192 11.62 -13.07 -0.12
N ALA A 193 11.02 -14.06 -0.78
CA ALA A 193 9.58 -14.28 -0.74
C ALA A 193 9.08 -14.55 0.69
N MET A 194 9.75 -15.42 1.44
CA MET A 194 9.42 -15.71 2.83
C MET A 194 9.62 -14.49 3.74
N TRP A 195 10.73 -13.78 3.58
CA TRP A 195 11.04 -12.58 4.36
C TRP A 195 10.04 -11.46 4.11
N THR A 196 9.70 -11.18 2.86
CA THR A 196 8.70 -10.17 2.50
C THR A 196 7.31 -10.54 3.01
N THR A 197 6.93 -11.82 2.95
CA THR A 197 5.66 -12.31 3.52
C THR A 197 5.64 -12.13 5.04
N SER A 198 6.74 -12.46 5.72
CA SER A 198 6.88 -12.29 7.17
C SER A 198 6.79 -10.82 7.56
N LYS A 199 7.46 -9.93 6.81
CA LYS A 199 7.40 -8.47 7.03
C LYS A 199 6.04 -7.87 6.75
N LEU A 200 5.30 -8.42 5.79
CA LEU A 200 3.91 -8.03 5.55
C LEU A 200 3.01 -8.47 6.71
N ALA A 201 3.21 -9.67 7.25
CA ALA A 201 2.47 -10.15 8.41
C ALA A 201 2.76 -9.29 9.65
N GLU A 202 4.03 -8.99 9.92
CA GLU A 202 4.45 -8.04 10.96
C GLU A 202 3.79 -6.67 10.77
N ALA A 203 3.62 -6.20 9.53
CA ALA A 203 2.98 -4.92 9.26
C ALA A 203 1.48 -4.91 9.60
N VAL A 204 0.83 -6.06 9.48
CA VAL A 204 -0.59 -6.22 9.86
C VAL A 204 -0.73 -6.33 11.36
N PHE A 205 0.04 -7.22 12.00
CA PHE A 205 -0.12 -7.56 13.42
C PHE A 205 0.62 -6.60 14.34
N GLU A 206 1.85 -6.20 14.04
CA GLU A 206 2.70 -5.42 14.94
C GLU A 206 3.35 -4.24 14.19
N PRO A 207 2.57 -3.30 13.62
CA PRO A 207 3.13 -2.23 12.79
C PRO A 207 4.13 -1.32 13.51
N HIS A 208 4.13 -1.33 14.86
CA HIS A 208 5.04 -0.56 15.70
C HIS A 208 6.46 -1.15 15.77
N THR A 209 6.66 -2.43 15.44
CA THR A 209 7.99 -3.08 15.43
C THR A 209 8.74 -2.84 14.12
N ILE A 210 8.02 -2.42 13.08
CA ILE A 210 8.56 -2.16 11.76
C ILE A 210 9.37 -0.85 11.72
N ARG A 211 10.49 -0.89 10.99
CA ARG A 211 11.29 0.30 10.70
C ARG A 211 10.43 1.40 10.03
N PRO A 212 10.44 2.65 10.52
CA PRO A 212 9.59 3.73 9.99
C PRO A 212 9.72 3.96 8.47
N ALA A 213 10.91 3.77 7.91
CA ALA A 213 11.14 3.86 6.46
C ALA A 213 10.36 2.80 5.67
N TYR A 214 10.30 1.56 6.18
CA TYR A 214 9.54 0.48 5.55
C TYR A 214 8.03 0.72 5.70
N TRP A 215 7.59 1.25 6.83
CA TRP A 215 6.21 1.67 7.03
C TRP A 215 5.77 2.72 5.99
N LYS A 216 6.56 3.78 5.81
CA LYS A 216 6.31 4.82 4.79
C LYS A 216 6.27 4.23 3.37
N PHE A 217 7.16 3.29 3.07
CA PHE A 217 7.17 2.60 1.79
C PHE A 217 5.88 1.79 1.55
N LEU A 218 5.43 0.99 2.53
CA LEU A 218 4.17 0.24 2.45
C LEU A 218 2.94 1.15 2.29
N LEU A 219 2.93 2.29 2.98
CA LEU A 219 1.87 3.29 2.82
C LEU A 219 1.87 3.91 1.42
N GLY A 220 3.04 4.22 0.86
CA GLY A 220 3.18 4.69 -0.52
C GLY A 220 2.73 3.65 -1.57
N LEU A 221 2.95 2.36 -1.31
CA LEU A 221 2.48 1.27 -2.15
C LEU A 221 0.95 1.16 -2.20
N THR A 222 0.31 1.34 -1.04
CA THR A 222 -1.13 1.10 -0.84
C THR A 222 -1.98 2.36 -0.94
N ASN A 223 -1.39 3.53 -1.23
CA ASN A 223 -2.03 4.84 -1.15
C ASN A 223 -2.68 5.06 0.23
N ASN A 224 -1.92 4.84 1.30
CA ASN A 224 -2.37 4.93 2.70
C ASN A 224 -3.50 3.98 3.13
N LYS A 225 -4.01 3.10 2.24
CA LYS A 225 -5.07 2.13 2.59
C LYS A 225 -4.63 1.16 3.69
N PHE A 226 -3.32 0.89 3.79
CA PHE A 226 -2.83 0.04 4.86
C PHE A 226 -3.02 0.71 6.23
N ALA A 227 -2.90 2.04 6.36
CA ALA A 227 -3.15 2.77 7.60
C ALA A 227 -4.63 2.72 8.04
N THR A 228 -5.58 2.54 7.13
CA THR A 228 -7.02 2.60 7.43
C THR A 228 -7.63 1.29 7.91
N MET A 229 -6.84 0.24 8.16
CA MET A 229 -7.33 -1.03 8.69
C MET A 229 -7.73 -0.93 10.16
N ASN A 230 -8.79 -1.64 10.60
CA ASN A 230 -9.13 -1.68 12.01
C ASN A 230 -8.17 -2.60 12.79
N ARG A 231 -7.15 -2.00 13.41
CA ARG A 231 -6.15 -2.72 14.20
C ARG A 231 -6.60 -3.10 15.59
N LYS A 232 -7.62 -2.45 16.15
CA LYS A 232 -8.14 -2.80 17.49
C LYS A 232 -8.73 -4.20 17.55
N LEU A 233 -9.13 -4.75 16.40
CA LEU A 233 -9.60 -6.12 16.28
C LEU A 233 -8.45 -7.13 16.45
N LEU A 234 -7.24 -6.74 16.05
CA LEU A 234 -6.05 -7.59 16.11
C LEU A 234 -5.44 -7.61 17.52
N ASP A 235 -5.70 -6.58 18.36
CA ASP A 235 -5.26 -6.56 19.76
C ASP A 235 -5.80 -7.73 20.60
N VAL A 236 -6.87 -8.41 20.14
CA VAL A 236 -7.38 -9.64 20.76
C VAL A 236 -6.30 -10.74 20.82
N TYR A 237 -5.36 -10.74 19.86
CA TYR A 237 -4.24 -11.67 19.81
C TYR A 237 -3.04 -11.24 20.67
N GLY A 238 -3.14 -10.14 21.42
CA GLY A 238 -2.05 -9.63 22.27
C GLY A 238 -0.96 -8.85 21.54
N THR A 239 -1.11 -8.62 20.23
CA THR A 239 -0.09 -8.07 19.31
C THR A 239 0.07 -6.54 19.37
N LYS A 240 -0.60 -5.83 20.30
CA LYS A 240 -0.53 -4.35 20.44
C LYS A 240 -0.60 -3.60 19.10
N SER A 241 -1.44 -4.09 18.20
CA SER A 241 -1.56 -3.65 16.81
C SER A 241 -2.05 -2.21 16.72
N SER A 242 -2.90 -1.76 17.64
CA SER A 242 -3.45 -0.40 17.63
C SER A 242 -2.48 0.69 18.12
N THR A 243 -1.28 0.34 18.60
CA THR A 243 -0.31 1.30 19.18
C THR A 243 0.02 2.48 18.26
N LEU A 244 0.13 2.25 16.95
CA LEU A 244 0.47 3.30 15.98
C LEU A 244 -0.71 4.24 15.68
N TYR A 245 -1.95 3.80 15.92
CA TYR A 245 -3.19 4.54 15.66
C TYR A 245 -4.25 4.23 16.73
N PRO A 246 -4.04 4.68 17.99
CA PRO A 246 -4.88 4.29 19.12
C PRO A 246 -6.32 4.81 19.02
N ASP A 247 -6.55 5.91 18.31
CA ASP A 247 -7.87 6.55 18.22
C ASP A 247 -8.63 6.23 16.92
N TYR A 248 -8.00 5.50 16.00
CA TYR A 248 -8.63 5.19 14.73
C TYR A 248 -9.71 4.09 14.87
N TRP A 249 -10.93 4.41 14.43
CA TRP A 249 -12.04 3.46 14.32
C TRP A 249 -12.78 3.68 13.00
N PRO A 250 -12.88 2.68 12.10
CA PRO A 250 -13.56 2.90 10.84
C PRO A 250 -15.09 2.93 11.01
N LYS A 251 -15.76 3.70 10.13
CA LYS A 251 -17.23 3.79 10.12
C LYS A 251 -17.81 2.53 9.47
N TYR A 252 -18.58 1.77 10.24
CA TYR A 252 -19.24 0.55 9.79
C TYR A 252 -20.70 0.80 9.46
N ASP A 253 -21.17 0.30 8.31
CA ASP A 253 -22.59 0.19 7.98
C ASP A 253 -23.23 -0.92 8.81
N SER A 254 -24.21 -0.54 9.64
CA SER A 254 -24.90 -1.42 10.58
C SER A 254 -25.57 -2.63 9.92
N ARG A 255 -25.84 -2.59 8.62
CA ARG A 255 -26.45 -3.71 7.87
C ARG A 255 -25.49 -4.88 7.60
N ASN A 256 -24.18 -4.64 7.60
CA ASN A 256 -23.16 -5.63 7.20
C ASN A 256 -22.36 -6.20 8.38
N VAL A 257 -22.59 -5.71 9.59
CA VAL A 257 -21.83 -6.10 10.78
C VAL A 257 -22.67 -7.06 11.62
N VAL A 258 -22.29 -8.34 11.62
CA VAL A 258 -22.70 -9.23 12.72
C VAL A 258 -21.80 -8.85 13.89
N CYS A 259 -22.27 -7.94 14.75
CA CYS A 259 -21.55 -7.58 15.95
C CYS A 259 -21.60 -8.80 16.87
N SER A 260 -20.49 -9.52 17.04
CA SER A 260 -20.35 -10.43 18.17
C SER A 260 -20.58 -9.60 19.44
N GLU A 261 -21.47 -10.04 20.33
CA GLU A 261 -21.84 -9.32 21.57
C GLU A 261 -20.62 -8.84 22.37
N VAL A 262 -19.54 -9.63 22.34
CA VAL A 262 -18.26 -9.34 22.98
C VAL A 262 -17.66 -7.98 22.54
N MET A 263 -17.86 -7.58 21.29
CA MET A 263 -17.34 -6.33 20.73
C MET A 263 -18.21 -5.11 21.07
N TYR A 264 -19.54 -5.28 21.10
CA TYR A 264 -20.46 -4.22 21.54
C TYR A 264 -20.18 -3.82 23.00
N TYR A 265 -19.97 -4.81 23.87
CA TYR A 265 -19.59 -4.58 25.27
C TYR A 265 -18.24 -3.86 25.40
N ARG A 266 -17.24 -4.18 24.57
CA ARG A 266 -15.94 -3.48 24.59
C ARG A 266 -16.03 -2.05 24.07
N LYS A 267 -16.79 -1.77 23.01
CA LYS A 267 -17.05 -0.40 22.55
C LYS A 267 -17.75 0.41 23.65
N LYS A 268 -18.77 -0.16 24.31
CA LYS A 268 -19.49 0.47 25.42
C LYS A 268 -18.60 0.70 26.65
N LYS A 269 -17.64 -0.20 26.92
CA LYS A 269 -16.66 -0.06 28.00
C LYS A 269 -15.56 0.98 27.69
N MET A 270 -15.08 1.04 26.44
CA MET A 270 -14.14 2.08 25.98
C MET A 270 -14.79 3.47 25.96
N MET A 271 -15.99 3.60 25.39
CA MET A 271 -16.75 4.86 25.37
C MET A 271 -17.04 5.35 26.79
N ARG A 272 -17.42 4.45 27.72
CA ARG A 272 -17.56 4.81 29.13
C ARG A 272 -16.24 5.27 29.75
N LYS A 273 -15.12 4.60 29.50
CA LYS A 273 -13.82 5.05 30.02
C LYS A 273 -13.39 6.42 29.48
N MET A 274 -13.71 6.74 28.23
CA MET A 274 -13.44 8.06 27.65
C MET A 274 -14.32 9.14 28.29
N LEU A 275 -15.62 8.90 28.45
CA LEU A 275 -16.55 9.81 29.13
C LEU A 275 -16.20 10.01 30.62
N PHE A 276 -15.73 8.97 31.30
CA PHE A 276 -15.25 9.07 32.69
C PHE A 276 -13.92 9.83 32.82
N ALA A 277 -13.07 9.81 31.79
CA ALA A 277 -11.82 10.57 31.77
C ALA A 277 -12.05 12.06 31.51
N GLU A 278 -13.03 12.43 30.69
CA GLU A 278 -13.43 13.84 30.50
C GLU A 278 -14.03 14.46 31.77
N ASN A 279 -14.81 13.69 32.55
CA ASN A 279 -15.41 14.15 33.81
C ASN A 279 -14.43 14.26 35.00
N TYR A 280 -13.16 13.86 34.83
CA TYR A 280 -12.12 13.98 35.87
C TYR A 280 -11.13 15.12 35.59
N ILE A 281 -11.30 15.84 34.47
CA ILE A 281 -10.43 16.95 34.03
C ILE A 281 -11.16 18.31 34.15
N GLN A 282 -12.41 18.32 34.64
CA GLN A 282 -13.11 19.52 35.13
C GLN A 282 -13.04 19.59 36.65
#